data_AF-Q8GHQ7-F1
#
_entry.id   AF-Q8GHQ7-F1
#
_cell.length_a   1.000
_cell.length_b   1.000
_cell.length_c   1.000
_cell.angle_alpha   90.00
_cell.angle_beta   90.00
_cell.angle_gamma   90.00
#
_symmetry.space_group_name_H-M   'P 1'
#
loop_
_entity.id
_entity.type
_entity.pdbx_description
1 polymer ?
#
loop_
_entity_poly.entity_id
_entity_poly.type
_entity_poly.pdbx_seq_one_letter_code
_entity_poly.pdbx_strand_id
1 'polypeptide(L)'
;MATTQPQPKKYQYSKPSLKGKMVLNTEQAKFFAGNRFDSLMTALFIIDVTSRKLAKNLKTFDHKAVVDAVSKKIERMEVAVRDESERMDTLLKSLGIKELAGYSSPLTREFEITSPEIKRMSSLLQAFDHLIIQVDTAWLHEKIDSSEAEEFRANKSNQMARLIRSLVGLGQSARAKAYASKVAELQEDIEKAEAKVNADKEEREAAGHIEPDGNADPLDSLPEEAVA
;
A
#
# COMPACT_ATOMS: atom_id res chain seq x y z
N MET A 1 14.01 50.00 -20.89
CA MET A 1 14.81 48.82 -20.50
C MET A 1 14.46 48.47 -19.07
N ALA A 2 13.49 47.59 -18.84
CA ALA A 2 13.12 47.16 -17.50
C ALA A 2 14.10 46.07 -17.05
N THR A 3 14.94 46.39 -16.07
CA THR A 3 15.87 45.46 -15.43
C THR A 3 15.09 44.48 -14.57
N THR A 4 14.95 43.24 -15.04
CA THR A 4 14.39 42.14 -14.27
C THR A 4 15.34 41.82 -13.11
N GLN A 5 15.02 42.29 -11.90
CA GLN A 5 15.76 41.89 -10.71
C GLN A 5 15.64 40.36 -10.53
N PRO A 6 16.75 39.62 -10.34
CA PRO A 6 16.70 38.18 -10.13
C PRO A 6 15.98 37.90 -8.81
N GLN A 7 14.85 37.18 -8.89
CA GLN A 7 14.11 36.82 -7.69
C GLN A 7 14.95 35.93 -6.77
N PRO A 8 14.92 36.14 -5.45
CA PRO A 8 15.68 35.32 -4.51
C PRO A 8 15.18 33.88 -4.57
N LYS A 9 16.08 32.94 -4.89
CA LYS A 9 15.78 31.49 -4.83
C LYS A 9 15.55 31.11 -3.37
N LYS A 10 14.34 30.64 -3.05
CA LYS A 10 14.02 30.09 -1.72
C LYS A 10 14.93 28.89 -1.43
N TYR A 11 15.46 28.83 -0.21
CA TYR A 11 16.26 27.70 0.27
C TYR A 11 15.42 26.43 0.27
N GLN A 12 15.89 25.37 -0.39
CA GLN A 12 15.21 24.08 -0.41
C GLN A 12 15.74 23.19 0.71
N TYR A 13 14.86 22.76 1.60
CA TYR A 13 15.21 21.82 2.67
C TYR A 13 15.32 20.39 2.14
N SER A 14 16.42 19.72 2.48
CA SER A 14 16.60 18.29 2.21
C SER A 14 15.59 17.45 3.01
N LYS A 15 15.03 16.42 2.38
CA LYS A 15 14.12 15.45 3.00
C LYS A 15 14.78 14.06 2.96
N PRO A 16 14.79 13.27 4.05
CA PRO A 16 15.34 11.93 4.02
C PRO A 16 14.42 10.99 3.23
N SER A 17 15.02 10.06 2.49
CA SER A 17 14.30 8.97 1.84
C SER A 17 15.16 7.71 1.78
N LEU A 18 14.50 6.55 1.70
CA LEU A 18 15.14 5.26 1.49
C LEU A 18 14.58 4.62 0.22
N LYS A 19 15.43 3.94 -0.54
CA LYS A 19 14.94 3.07 -1.63
C LYS A 19 14.34 1.80 -1.04
N GLY A 20 13.09 1.52 -1.39
CA GLY A 20 12.38 0.30 -1.08
C GLY A 20 12.32 -0.62 -2.29
N LYS A 21 12.38 -1.92 -2.04
CA LYS A 21 12.16 -2.96 -3.05
C LYS A 21 11.36 -4.09 -2.40
N MET A 22 10.27 -4.49 -3.05
CA MET A 22 9.49 -5.67 -2.65
C MET A 22 9.36 -6.63 -3.83
N VAL A 23 9.31 -7.91 -3.53
CA VAL A 23 8.97 -8.98 -4.47
C VAL A 23 7.69 -9.62 -3.96
N LEU A 24 6.68 -9.74 -4.83
CA LEU A 24 5.36 -10.30 -4.52
C LEU A 24 5.07 -11.43 -5.49
N ASN A 25 4.77 -12.60 -4.96
CA ASN A 25 4.64 -13.83 -5.75
C ASN A 25 3.18 -14.10 -6.13
N THR A 26 2.28 -13.92 -5.17
CA THR A 26 0.87 -14.29 -5.28
C THR A 26 0.06 -13.21 -6.01
N GLU A 27 -0.97 -13.60 -6.76
CA GLU A 27 -1.85 -12.65 -7.44
C GLU A 27 -2.60 -11.74 -6.44
N GLN A 28 -2.93 -12.29 -5.27
CA GLN A 28 -3.59 -11.58 -4.19
C GLN A 28 -2.73 -10.42 -3.67
N ALA A 29 -1.42 -10.62 -3.53
CA ALA A 29 -0.52 -9.54 -3.12
C ALA A 29 -0.22 -8.59 -4.28
N LYS A 30 0.00 -9.11 -5.50
CA LYS A 30 0.24 -8.32 -6.71
C LYS A 30 -0.89 -7.32 -7.00
N PHE A 31 -2.14 -7.69 -6.71
CA PHE A 31 -3.31 -6.82 -6.83
C PHE A 31 -3.18 -5.47 -6.11
N PHE A 32 -2.39 -5.42 -5.02
CA PHE A 32 -2.16 -4.21 -4.25
C PHE A 32 -0.95 -3.41 -4.69
N ALA A 33 -0.01 -3.99 -5.45
CA ALA A 33 1.31 -3.44 -5.73
C ALA A 33 1.33 -2.24 -6.70
N GLY A 34 0.23 -2.03 -7.40
CA GLY A 34 0.07 -1.00 -8.41
C GLY A 34 -0.40 0.36 -7.89
N ASN A 35 -1.35 0.98 -8.60
CA ASN A 35 -2.01 2.26 -8.32
C ASN A 35 -2.58 2.33 -6.90
N ARG A 36 -2.97 1.18 -6.34
CA ARG A 36 -3.42 1.08 -4.95
C ARG A 36 -2.28 1.35 -3.96
N PHE A 37 -1.10 0.81 -4.21
CA PHE A 37 0.09 1.07 -3.41
C PHE A 37 0.53 2.54 -3.57
N ASP A 38 0.51 3.06 -4.78
CA ASP A 38 0.83 4.47 -5.06
C ASP A 38 -0.12 5.43 -4.33
N SER A 39 -1.42 5.16 -4.39
CA SER A 39 -2.45 5.91 -3.66
C SER A 39 -2.24 5.84 -2.14
N LEU A 40 -1.84 4.68 -1.63
CA LEU A 40 -1.55 4.46 -0.21
C LEU A 40 -0.31 5.25 0.23
N MET A 41 0.80 5.17 -0.51
CA MET A 41 2.03 5.90 -0.20
C MET A 41 1.78 7.42 -0.19
N THR A 42 1.07 7.91 -1.21
CA THR A 42 0.65 9.31 -1.30
C THR A 42 -0.20 9.70 -0.10
N ALA A 43 -1.21 8.89 0.26
CA ALA A 43 -2.07 9.15 1.40
C ALA A 43 -1.30 9.24 2.72
N LEU A 44 -0.39 8.29 2.99
CA LEU A 44 0.43 8.29 4.19
C LEU A 44 1.33 9.54 4.27
N PHE A 45 1.94 9.93 3.15
CA PHE A 45 2.72 11.17 3.08
C PHE A 45 1.85 12.41 3.36
N ILE A 46 0.66 12.51 2.75
CA ILE A 46 -0.25 13.64 2.95
C ILE A 46 -0.71 13.72 4.42
N ILE A 47 -1.06 12.60 5.04
CA ILE A 47 -1.45 12.54 6.46
C ILE A 47 -0.32 13.10 7.32
N ASP A 48 0.90 12.62 7.12
CA ASP A 48 2.07 12.99 7.90
C ASP A 48 2.43 14.48 7.76
N VAL A 49 2.54 14.98 6.52
CA VAL A 49 2.85 16.40 6.26
C VAL A 49 1.75 17.32 6.76
N THR A 50 0.48 17.01 6.48
CA THR A 50 -0.66 17.83 6.91
C THR A 50 -0.74 17.90 8.43
N SER A 51 -0.64 16.76 9.11
CA SER A 51 -0.75 16.72 10.56
C SER A 51 0.41 17.46 11.24
N ARG A 52 1.64 17.35 10.74
CA ARG A 52 2.78 18.14 11.25
C ARG A 52 2.59 19.64 11.07
N LYS A 53 2.14 20.08 9.88
CA LYS A 53 1.92 21.52 9.62
C LYS A 53 0.75 22.07 10.45
N LEU A 54 -0.33 21.31 10.62
CA LEU A 54 -1.44 21.69 11.50
C LEU A 54 -0.99 21.80 12.97
N ALA A 55 -0.20 20.85 13.49
CA ALA A 55 0.32 20.91 14.85
C ALA A 55 1.23 22.13 15.09
N LYS A 56 1.99 22.56 14.07
CA LYS A 56 2.80 23.80 14.15
C LYS A 56 1.94 25.06 14.23
N ASN A 57 0.82 25.08 13.52
CA ASN A 57 -0.04 26.26 13.40
C ASN A 57 -1.17 26.32 14.44
N LEU A 58 -1.58 25.17 14.99
CA LEU A 58 -2.70 25.02 15.92
C LEU A 58 -2.25 24.28 17.17
N LYS A 59 -2.17 24.98 18.30
CA LYS A 59 -1.75 24.40 19.59
C LYS A 59 -2.66 23.27 20.09
N THR A 60 -3.91 23.23 19.64
CA THR A 60 -4.89 22.21 20.03
C THR A 60 -4.82 20.95 19.15
N PHE A 61 -4.04 20.96 18.07
CA PHE A 61 -3.93 19.84 17.15
C PHE A 61 -2.77 18.94 17.53
N ASP A 62 -3.08 17.69 17.87
CA ASP A 62 -2.07 16.69 18.21
C ASP A 62 -1.72 15.82 17.00
N HIS A 63 -0.56 16.09 16.41
CA HIS A 63 0.02 15.25 15.35
C HIS A 63 0.26 13.81 15.80
N LYS A 64 0.71 13.61 17.05
CA LYS A 64 1.03 12.28 17.57
C LYS A 64 -0.22 11.40 17.62
N ALA A 65 -1.36 11.95 18.07
CA ALA A 65 -2.62 11.23 18.07
C ALA A 65 -3.05 10.73 16.67
N VAL A 66 -2.78 11.51 15.61
CA VAL A 66 -3.07 11.10 14.23
C VAL A 66 -2.15 9.96 13.78
N VAL A 67 -0.84 10.09 14.03
CA VAL A 67 0.16 9.05 13.70
C VAL A 67 -0.12 7.76 14.47
N ASP A 68 -0.46 7.86 15.76
CA ASP A 68 -0.81 6.71 16.60
C ASP A 68 -2.08 6.02 16.09
N ALA A 69 -3.09 6.77 15.66
CA ALA A 69 -4.32 6.20 15.10
C ALA A 69 -4.07 5.44 13.77
N VAL A 70 -3.21 5.98 12.90
CA VAL A 70 -2.79 5.30 11.67
C VAL A 70 -1.95 4.06 12.00
N SER A 71 -0.96 4.22 12.88
CA SER A 71 -0.07 3.15 13.33
C SER A 71 -0.85 1.98 13.92
N LYS A 72 -1.88 2.25 14.73
CA LYS A 72 -2.74 1.22 15.34
C LYS A 72 -3.58 0.46 14.31
N LYS A 73 -4.01 1.11 13.22
CA LYS A 73 -4.72 0.42 12.11
C LYS A 73 -3.79 -0.55 11.39
N ILE A 74 -2.56 -0.14 11.12
CA ILE A 74 -1.53 -0.97 10.49
C ILE A 74 -1.16 -2.13 11.42
N GLU A 75 -0.88 -1.85 12.69
CA GLU A 75 -0.49 -2.84 13.70
C GLU A 75 -1.53 -3.94 13.87
N ARG A 76 -2.82 -3.61 13.89
CA ARG A 76 -3.88 -4.62 13.96
C ARG A 76 -3.81 -5.63 12.80
N MET A 77 -3.49 -5.16 11.60
CA MET A 77 -3.35 -6.04 10.44
C MET A 77 -2.04 -6.81 10.48
N GLU A 78 -0.93 -6.17 10.90
CA GLU A 78 0.35 -6.84 11.11
C GLU A 78 0.22 -8.02 12.09
N VAL A 79 -0.45 -7.81 13.23
CA VAL A 79 -0.72 -8.87 14.21
C VAL A 79 -1.62 -9.95 13.60
N ALA A 80 -2.72 -9.58 12.93
CA ALA A 80 -3.63 -10.55 12.34
C ALA A 80 -2.99 -11.41 11.23
N VAL A 81 -2.07 -10.85 10.44
CA VAL A 81 -1.32 -11.59 9.42
C VAL A 81 -0.24 -12.45 10.05
N ARG A 82 0.50 -11.92 11.03
CA ARG A 82 1.55 -12.66 11.74
C ARG A 82 0.99 -13.87 12.46
N ASP A 83 -0.03 -13.68 13.29
CA ASP A 83 -0.59 -14.76 14.11
C ASP A 83 -1.14 -15.90 13.22
N GLU A 84 -1.73 -15.53 12.09
CA GLU A 84 -2.20 -16.50 11.09
C GLU A 84 -1.04 -17.22 10.39
N SER A 85 0.02 -16.48 10.04
CA SER A 85 1.21 -17.06 9.41
C SER A 85 1.95 -18.01 10.35
N GLU A 86 2.01 -17.70 11.65
CA GLU A 86 2.56 -18.59 12.68
C GLU A 86 1.71 -19.86 12.84
N ARG A 87 0.36 -19.73 12.79
CA ARG A 87 -0.56 -20.87 12.80
C ARG A 87 -0.34 -21.78 11.59
N MET A 88 -0.25 -21.20 10.40
CA MET A 88 -0.01 -21.93 9.15
C MET A 88 1.37 -22.59 9.12
N ASP A 89 2.42 -21.89 9.56
CA ASP A 89 3.77 -22.44 9.68
C ASP A 89 3.80 -23.65 10.62
N THR A 90 3.13 -23.55 11.77
CA THR A 90 3.01 -24.66 12.73
C THR A 90 2.28 -25.85 12.12
N LEU A 91 1.18 -25.61 11.40
CA LEU A 91 0.43 -26.65 10.70
C LEU A 91 1.31 -27.37 9.67
N LEU A 92 1.96 -26.62 8.77
CA LEU A 92 2.83 -27.16 7.72
C LEU A 92 3.97 -28.00 8.33
N LYS A 93 4.62 -27.49 9.39
CA LYS A 93 5.67 -28.21 10.11
C LYS A 93 5.17 -29.50 10.75
N SER A 94 3.99 -29.49 11.37
CA SER A 94 3.41 -30.71 11.97
C SER A 94 3.08 -31.80 10.94
N LEU A 95 2.82 -31.39 9.69
CA LEU A 95 2.56 -32.27 8.55
C LEU A 95 3.85 -32.69 7.81
N GLY A 96 5.01 -32.24 8.27
CA GLY A 96 6.32 -32.54 7.67
C GLY A 96 6.59 -31.81 6.35
N ILE A 97 5.79 -30.80 6.01
CA ILE A 97 5.94 -30.00 4.79
C ILE A 97 7.04 -28.98 5.02
N LYS A 98 8.08 -29.01 4.17
CA LYS A 98 9.26 -28.15 4.27
C LYS A 98 9.42 -27.18 3.11
N GLU A 99 8.86 -27.52 1.95
CA GLU A 99 8.95 -26.72 0.74
C GLU A 99 7.67 -25.89 0.58
N LEU A 100 7.85 -24.64 0.16
CA LEU A 100 6.75 -23.73 -0.12
C LEU A 100 6.43 -23.73 -1.62
N ALA A 101 5.19 -23.39 -1.96
CA ALA A 101 4.74 -23.23 -3.33
C ALA A 101 5.60 -22.21 -4.12
N GLY A 102 5.96 -22.58 -5.34
CA GLY A 102 6.62 -21.69 -6.30
C GLY A 102 5.60 -20.96 -7.18
N TYR A 103 5.99 -19.78 -7.70
CA TYR A 103 5.12 -18.95 -8.55
C TYR A 103 5.78 -18.66 -9.89
N SER A 104 4.98 -18.68 -10.94
CA SER A 104 5.45 -18.56 -12.32
C SER A 104 5.78 -17.12 -12.74
N SER A 105 5.19 -16.12 -12.10
CA SER A 105 5.29 -14.70 -12.52
C SER A 105 5.30 -13.75 -11.32
N PRO A 106 6.36 -13.77 -10.48
CA PRO A 106 6.52 -12.83 -9.39
C PRO A 106 6.73 -11.40 -9.91
N LEU A 107 6.17 -10.43 -9.18
CA LEU A 107 6.29 -9.01 -9.45
C LEU A 107 7.35 -8.40 -8.54
N THR A 108 8.27 -7.63 -9.12
CA THR A 108 9.20 -6.79 -8.36
C THR A 108 8.77 -5.34 -8.43
N ARG A 109 8.57 -4.68 -7.29
CA ARG A 109 8.24 -3.25 -7.19
C ARG A 109 9.31 -2.52 -6.42
N GLU A 110 9.92 -1.54 -7.07
CA GLU A 110 10.78 -0.54 -6.43
C GLU A 110 9.98 0.71 -6.11
N PHE A 111 10.26 1.36 -4.99
CA PHE A 111 9.53 2.54 -4.52
C PHE A 111 10.41 3.35 -3.57
N GLU A 112 9.96 4.54 -3.20
CA GLU A 112 10.65 5.38 -2.22
C GLU A 112 9.92 5.39 -0.88
N ILE A 113 10.66 5.14 0.19
CA ILE A 113 10.18 5.22 1.57
C ILE A 113 10.47 6.62 2.08
N THR A 114 9.42 7.42 2.21
CA THR A 114 9.47 8.79 2.76
C THR A 114 8.89 8.88 4.17
N SER A 115 8.29 7.81 4.70
CA SER A 115 7.80 7.73 6.07
C SER A 115 7.95 6.30 6.65
N PRO A 116 8.01 6.16 7.98
CA PRO A 116 8.04 4.84 8.64
C PRO A 116 6.84 3.96 8.29
N GLU A 117 5.65 4.55 8.12
CA GLU A 117 4.41 3.85 7.80
C GLU A 117 4.45 3.24 6.41
N ILE A 118 5.10 3.89 5.43
CA ILE A 118 5.31 3.32 4.09
C ILE A 118 6.14 2.04 4.19
N LYS A 119 7.22 2.06 4.99
CA LYS A 119 8.04 0.88 5.24
C LYS A 119 7.23 -0.24 5.88
N ARG A 120 6.46 0.06 6.93
CA ARG A 120 5.58 -0.90 7.60
C ARG A 120 4.56 -1.52 6.64
N MET A 121 3.90 -0.70 5.82
CA MET A 121 2.94 -1.19 4.83
C MET A 121 3.60 -2.10 3.78
N SER A 122 4.83 -1.79 3.34
CA SER A 122 5.55 -2.69 2.43
C SER A 122 5.90 -4.03 3.07
N SER A 123 6.36 -4.02 4.33
CA SER A 123 6.63 -5.25 5.09
C SER A 123 5.36 -6.05 5.35
N LEU A 124 4.25 -5.39 5.66
CA LEU A 124 2.94 -6.01 5.83
C LEU A 124 2.47 -6.68 4.53
N LEU A 125 2.66 -6.04 3.37
CA LEU A 125 2.27 -6.63 2.08
C LEU A 125 3.12 -7.87 1.75
N GLN A 126 4.41 -7.87 2.07
CA GLN A 126 5.27 -9.06 1.93
C GLN A 126 4.88 -10.17 2.90
N ALA A 127 4.53 -9.84 4.15
CA ALA A 127 4.04 -10.82 5.12
C ALA A 127 2.69 -11.42 4.68
N PHE A 128 1.82 -10.60 4.10
CA PHE A 128 0.58 -11.06 3.50
C PHE A 128 0.83 -11.98 2.30
N ASP A 129 1.75 -11.62 1.39
CA ASP A 129 2.17 -12.48 0.29
C ASP A 129 2.63 -13.85 0.82
N HIS A 130 3.52 -13.85 1.81
CA HIS A 130 4.00 -15.08 2.43
C HIS A 130 2.88 -15.93 3.04
N LEU A 131 1.90 -15.31 3.72
CA LEU A 131 0.75 -16.02 4.26
C LEU A 131 -0.06 -16.73 3.17
N ILE A 132 -0.27 -16.08 2.02
CA ILE A 132 -0.97 -16.73 0.90
C ILE A 132 -0.14 -17.89 0.34
N ILE A 133 1.18 -17.75 0.24
CA ILE A 133 2.08 -18.85 -0.15
C ILE A 133 1.91 -20.06 0.77
N GLN A 134 1.81 -19.86 2.08
CA GLN A 134 1.61 -20.94 3.05
C GLN A 134 0.27 -21.65 2.86
N VAL A 135 -0.79 -20.91 2.54
CA VAL A 135 -2.11 -21.49 2.24
C VAL A 135 -2.11 -22.26 0.94
N ASP A 136 -1.52 -21.70 -0.12
CA ASP A 136 -1.38 -22.41 -1.39
C ASP A 136 -0.51 -23.66 -1.25
N THR A 137 0.52 -23.61 -0.40
CA THR A 137 1.33 -24.79 -0.05
C THR A 137 0.46 -25.86 0.62
N ALA A 138 -0.33 -25.50 1.63
CA ALA A 138 -1.20 -26.45 2.31
C ALA A 138 -2.26 -27.04 1.37
N TRP A 139 -2.82 -26.23 0.47
CA TRP A 139 -3.76 -26.64 -0.56
C TRP A 139 -3.13 -27.62 -1.58
N LEU A 140 -1.95 -27.31 -2.11
CA LEU A 140 -1.22 -28.20 -3.05
C LEU A 140 -0.80 -29.53 -2.41
N HIS A 141 -0.66 -29.58 -1.09
CA HIS A 141 -0.43 -30.80 -0.32
C HIS A 141 -1.72 -31.52 0.12
N GLU A 142 -2.88 -31.11 -0.40
CA GLU A 142 -4.21 -31.67 -0.11
C GLU A 142 -4.57 -31.62 1.39
N LYS A 143 -4.08 -30.60 2.10
CA LYS A 143 -4.34 -30.40 3.54
C LYS A 143 -5.48 -29.43 3.83
N ILE A 144 -5.78 -28.61 2.84
CA ILE A 144 -6.89 -27.64 2.81
C ILE A 144 -7.61 -27.88 1.50
N ASP A 145 -8.94 -27.89 1.52
CA ASP A 145 -9.72 -28.06 0.29
C ASP A 145 -9.72 -26.78 -0.56
N SER A 146 -10.10 -26.90 -1.83
CA SER A 146 -10.07 -25.75 -2.75
C SER A 146 -10.99 -24.61 -2.31
N SER A 147 -12.15 -24.94 -1.73
CA SER A 147 -13.13 -23.95 -1.26
C SER A 147 -12.62 -23.15 -0.05
N GLU A 148 -12.02 -23.82 0.93
CA GLU A 148 -11.46 -23.23 2.13
C GLU A 148 -10.24 -22.37 1.77
N ALA A 149 -9.39 -22.84 0.87
CA ALA A 149 -8.27 -22.05 0.36
C ALA A 149 -8.75 -20.78 -0.35
N GLU A 150 -9.76 -20.89 -1.21
CA GLU A 150 -10.34 -19.75 -1.92
C GLU A 150 -10.99 -18.74 -0.95
N GLU A 151 -11.83 -19.22 -0.03
CA GLU A 151 -12.47 -18.39 0.98
C GLU A 151 -11.43 -17.66 1.84
N PHE A 152 -10.37 -18.35 2.26
CA PHE A 152 -9.29 -17.76 3.03
C PHE A 152 -8.62 -16.62 2.25
N ARG A 153 -8.22 -16.87 1.00
CA ARG A 153 -7.59 -15.86 0.13
C ARG A 153 -8.50 -14.66 -0.04
N ALA A 154 -9.78 -14.87 -0.33
CA ALA A 154 -10.76 -13.80 -0.52
C ALA A 154 -10.95 -12.99 0.77
N ASN A 155 -11.11 -13.64 1.92
CA ASN A 155 -11.31 -12.98 3.20
C ASN A 155 -10.10 -12.11 3.58
N LYS A 156 -8.88 -12.66 3.54
CA LYS A 156 -7.67 -11.90 3.90
C LYS A 156 -7.38 -10.77 2.89
N SER A 157 -7.62 -10.99 1.59
CA SER A 157 -7.53 -9.93 0.58
C SER A 157 -8.53 -8.80 0.83
N ASN A 158 -9.77 -9.14 1.20
CA ASN A 158 -10.80 -8.17 1.54
C ASN A 158 -10.43 -7.36 2.80
N GLN A 159 -9.85 -8.00 3.81
CA GLN A 159 -9.34 -7.33 5.01
C GLN A 159 -8.22 -6.33 4.65
N MET A 160 -7.25 -6.74 3.82
CA MET A 160 -6.18 -5.87 3.33
C MET A 160 -6.75 -4.69 2.54
N ALA A 161 -7.68 -4.94 1.62
CA ALA A 161 -8.33 -3.91 0.82
C ALA A 161 -9.10 -2.89 1.68
N ARG A 162 -9.77 -3.34 2.75
CA ARG A 162 -10.45 -2.46 3.71
C ARG A 162 -9.46 -1.56 4.47
N LEU A 163 -8.31 -2.09 4.88
CA LEU A 163 -7.25 -1.29 5.51
C LEU A 163 -6.75 -0.21 4.55
N ILE A 164 -6.36 -0.60 3.33
CA ILE A 164 -5.82 0.32 2.32
C ILE A 164 -6.85 1.41 2.00
N ARG A 165 -8.12 1.04 1.75
CA ARG A 165 -9.21 2.01 1.52
C ARG A 165 -9.39 2.95 2.70
N SER A 166 -9.32 2.46 3.94
CA SER A 166 -9.40 3.31 5.13
C SER A 166 -8.24 4.31 5.20
N LEU A 167 -7.02 3.92 4.87
CA LEU A 167 -5.84 4.80 4.92
C LEU A 167 -5.87 5.84 3.79
N VAL A 168 -6.25 5.42 2.57
CA VAL A 168 -6.44 6.34 1.44
C VAL A 168 -7.53 7.37 1.75
N GLY A 169 -8.66 6.94 2.32
CA GLY A 169 -9.74 7.86 2.74
C GLY A 169 -9.30 8.88 3.80
N LEU A 170 -8.44 8.47 4.74
CA LEU A 170 -7.81 9.40 5.70
C LEU A 170 -6.89 10.40 4.99
N GLY A 171 -6.13 9.95 4.00
CA GLY A 171 -5.30 10.81 3.15
C GLY A 171 -6.13 11.85 2.40
N GLN A 172 -7.24 11.45 1.79
CA GLN A 172 -8.16 12.38 1.11
C GLN A 172 -8.78 13.39 2.08
N SER A 173 -9.13 12.96 3.29
CA SER A 173 -9.63 13.85 4.34
C SER A 173 -8.56 14.85 4.81
N ALA A 174 -7.31 14.41 4.93
CA ALA A 174 -6.18 15.28 5.25
C ALA A 174 -5.89 16.28 4.11
N ARG A 175 -5.94 15.83 2.86
CA ARG A 175 -5.86 16.69 1.66
C ARG A 175 -6.94 17.78 1.70
N ALA A 176 -8.20 17.42 1.92
CA ALA A 176 -9.29 18.41 1.99
C ALA A 176 -9.04 19.48 3.08
N LYS A 177 -8.56 19.05 4.26
CA LYS A 177 -8.19 19.98 5.35
C LYS A 177 -7.00 20.87 4.98
N ALA A 178 -5.99 20.31 4.31
CA ALA A 178 -4.85 21.07 3.82
C ALA A 178 -5.28 22.20 2.89
N TYR A 179 -6.14 21.90 1.91
CA TYR A 179 -6.66 22.91 0.98
C TYR A 179 -7.55 23.95 1.67
N ALA A 180 -8.35 23.54 2.65
CA ALA A 180 -9.16 24.46 3.45
C ALA A 180 -8.32 25.39 4.34
N SER A 181 -7.14 24.95 4.79
CA SER A 181 -6.26 25.73 5.66
C SER A 181 -5.60 26.95 4.99
N LYS A 182 -5.68 27.05 3.65
CA LYS A 182 -5.05 28.11 2.82
C LYS A 182 -3.54 28.29 3.05
N VAL A 183 -2.86 27.26 3.54
CA VAL A 183 -1.39 27.26 3.67
C VAL A 183 -0.79 26.83 2.33
N ALA A 184 -0.38 27.81 1.51
CA ALA A 184 0.12 27.56 0.14
C ALA A 184 1.27 26.53 0.08
N GLU A 185 2.21 26.58 1.03
CA GLU A 185 3.32 25.62 1.09
C GLU A 185 2.85 24.17 1.33
N LEU A 186 1.71 23.98 2.01
CA LEU A 186 1.15 22.64 2.22
C LEU A 186 0.53 22.09 0.94
N GLN A 187 -0.15 22.94 0.17
CA GLN A 187 -0.70 22.57 -1.13
C GLN A 187 0.42 22.20 -2.10
N GLU A 188 1.46 23.03 -2.17
CA GLU A 188 2.63 22.79 -3.04
C GLU A 188 3.36 21.49 -2.69
N ASP A 189 3.53 21.17 -1.39
CA ASP A 189 4.13 19.89 -0.96
C ASP A 189 3.29 18.68 -1.39
N ILE A 190 1.95 18.79 -1.34
CA ILE A 190 1.03 17.72 -1.74
C ILE A 190 1.05 17.53 -3.26
N GLU A 191 0.94 18.62 -4.03
CA GLU A 191 0.97 18.59 -5.49
C GLU A 191 2.29 18.00 -6.03
N LYS A 192 3.43 18.35 -5.42
CA LYS A 192 4.72 17.75 -5.79
C LYS A 192 4.78 16.26 -5.53
N ALA A 193 4.22 15.79 -4.41
CA ALA A 193 4.19 14.36 -4.10
C ALA A 193 3.32 13.60 -5.09
N GLU A 194 2.15 14.13 -5.44
CA GLU A 194 1.26 13.53 -6.44
C GLU A 194 1.86 13.55 -7.85
N ALA A 195 2.49 14.65 -8.24
CA ALA A 195 3.17 14.75 -9.53
C ALA A 195 4.30 13.73 -9.65
N LYS A 196 5.08 13.53 -8.57
CA LYS A 196 6.12 12.50 -8.54
C LYS A 196 5.54 11.09 -8.71
N VAL A 197 4.48 10.77 -7.97
CA VAL A 197 3.85 9.45 -8.06
C VAL A 197 3.23 9.21 -9.44
N ASN A 198 2.65 10.23 -10.07
CA ASN A 198 2.15 10.13 -11.43
C ASN A 198 3.29 9.92 -12.45
N ALA A 199 4.43 10.61 -12.30
CA ALA A 199 5.60 10.37 -13.14
C ALA A 199 6.13 8.94 -12.97
N ASP A 200 6.28 8.47 -11.72
CA ASP A 200 6.69 7.09 -11.42
C ASP A 200 5.69 6.06 -12.01
N LYS A 201 4.40 6.39 -12.05
CA LYS A 201 3.36 5.56 -12.68
C LYS A 201 3.52 5.52 -14.21
N GLU A 202 3.65 6.68 -14.85
CA GLU A 202 3.84 6.78 -16.31
C GLU A 202 5.10 6.02 -16.76
N GLU A 203 6.19 6.11 -16.01
CA GLU A 203 7.42 5.35 -16.28
C GLU A 203 7.19 3.82 -16.21
N ARG A 204 6.38 3.35 -15.24
CA ARG A 204 6.03 1.93 -15.13
C ARG A 204 5.15 1.46 -16.29
N GLU A 205 4.14 2.24 -16.65
CA GLU A 205 3.25 1.94 -17.78
C GLU A 205 4.04 1.91 -19.10
N ALA A 206 4.96 2.86 -19.29
CA ALA A 206 5.87 2.89 -20.43
C ALA A 206 6.83 1.69 -20.47
N ALA A 207 7.22 1.14 -19.31
CA ALA A 207 7.98 -0.10 -19.19
C ALA A 207 7.13 -1.37 -19.43
N GLY A 208 5.86 -1.23 -19.81
CA GLY A 208 4.96 -2.33 -20.13
C GLY A 208 4.27 -2.96 -18.92
N HIS A 209 4.34 -2.35 -17.74
CA HIS A 209 3.50 -2.78 -16.61
C HIS A 209 2.08 -2.24 -16.77
N ILE A 210 1.20 -3.08 -17.31
CA ILE A 210 -0.24 -2.82 -17.33
C ILE A 210 -0.82 -3.43 -16.06
N GLU A 211 -1.29 -2.57 -15.16
CA GLU A 211 -1.98 -3.05 -13.96
C GLU A 211 -3.37 -3.58 -14.33
N PRO A 212 -3.80 -4.72 -13.78
CA PRO A 212 -5.16 -5.20 -13.98
C PRO A 212 -6.14 -4.15 -13.46
N ASP A 213 -7.10 -3.76 -14.29
CA ASP A 213 -8.10 -2.75 -13.92
C ASP A 213 -8.81 -3.19 -12.64
N GLY A 214 -8.72 -2.35 -11.62
CA GLY A 214 -9.13 -2.67 -10.27
C GLY A 214 -10.64 -2.85 -10.08
N ASN A 215 -11.43 -2.61 -11.12
CA ASN A 215 -12.88 -2.78 -11.16
C ASN A 215 -13.36 -4.06 -11.86
N ALA A 216 -12.49 -4.81 -12.52
CA ALA A 216 -12.88 -6.05 -13.18
C ALA A 216 -12.59 -7.24 -12.25
N ASP A 217 -13.63 -7.72 -11.56
CA ASP A 217 -13.64 -9.14 -11.20
C ASP A 217 -13.65 -9.91 -12.55
N PRO A 218 -12.68 -10.78 -12.85
CA PRO A 218 -12.67 -11.52 -14.11
C PRO A 218 -13.97 -12.30 -14.36
N LEU A 219 -14.69 -12.68 -13.30
CA LEU A 219 -15.99 -13.33 -13.36
C LEU A 219 -17.15 -12.41 -13.80
N ASP A 220 -17.06 -11.09 -13.55
CA ASP A 220 -18.06 -10.10 -14.01
C ASP A 220 -17.93 -9.80 -15.52
N SER A 221 -16.84 -10.24 -16.16
CA SER A 221 -16.57 -10.02 -17.58
C SER A 221 -16.93 -11.21 -18.48
N LEU A 222 -17.45 -12.30 -17.91
CA LEU A 222 -17.90 -13.46 -18.67
C LEU A 222 -19.30 -13.20 -19.22
N PRO A 223 -19.56 -13.39 -20.53
CA PRO A 223 -20.92 -13.36 -21.06
C PRO A 223 -21.76 -14.46 -20.38
N GLU A 224 -22.98 -14.11 -19.93
CA GLU A 224 -23.92 -15.01 -19.23
C GLU A 224 -24.20 -16.33 -19.96
N GLU A 225 -23.92 -16.42 -21.26
CA GLU A 225 -24.08 -17.64 -22.07
C GLU A 225 -23.04 -18.73 -21.77
N ALA A 226 -21.97 -18.45 -21.01
CA ALA A 226 -20.91 -19.42 -20.71
C ALA A 226 -21.18 -20.31 -19.48
N VAL A 227 -22.33 -20.14 -18.80
CA VAL A 227 -22.71 -20.91 -17.60
C VAL A 227 -23.99 -21.74 -17.84
N ALA A 228 -24.30 -22.07 -19.10
CA ALA A 228 -25.35 -23.01 -19.46
C ALA A 228 -24.83 -24.44 -19.63
#